data_AF-A0A382Z236-F1
#
_entry.id   AF-A0A382Z236-F1
#
_cell.length_a   1.000
_cell.length_b   1.000
_cell.length_c   1.000
_cell.angle_alpha   90.00
_cell.angle_beta   90.00
_cell.angle_gamma   90.00
#
_symmetry.space_group_name_H-M   'P 1'
#
loop_
_entity.id
_entity.type
_entity.pdbx_description
1 polymer ?
#
loop_
_entity_poly.entity_id
_entity_poly.type
_entity_poly.pdbx_seq_one_letter_code
_entity_poly.pdbx_strand_id
1 'polypeptide(L)'
;MRFIKNIFVLLLSLVLSLSCESGSKSGSSGKPEQPNNLKEKALADLAARLPSDAAPLEHQVFRYLATEPKSMDMGVSIYSTGGTEFLFERLTMFGLDGELLPGVAERWESSDDGRIWTFHLRQDARWSDGRQVTAHDFEYTFRRFLHPDAGNVYAFLYYDIKGARAYNQRESTDLSSLGIQALDDLTFVIETEQP
;
A
#
# COMPACT_ATOMS: atom_id res chain seq x y z
N MET A 1 1.10 -42.79 25.71
CA MET A 1 -0.26 -42.69 26.28
C MET A 1 -1.26 -43.04 25.19
N ARG A 2 -2.04 -44.10 25.43
CA ARG A 2 -2.99 -44.71 24.51
C ARG A 2 -4.31 -43.89 24.44
N PHE A 3 -4.82 -43.74 23.21
CA PHE A 3 -6.21 -43.99 22.78
C PHE A 3 -7.40 -43.05 23.14
N ILE A 4 -8.25 -42.95 22.10
CA ILE A 4 -9.71 -42.75 22.02
C ILE A 4 -10.21 -41.38 21.52
N LYS A 5 -10.48 -41.39 20.20
CA LYS A 5 -11.46 -40.62 19.45
C LYS A 5 -12.87 -40.85 19.99
N ASN A 6 -13.68 -39.80 20.11
CA ASN A 6 -15.15 -39.80 20.18
C ASN A 6 -15.61 -38.39 19.76
N ILE A 7 -16.72 -38.10 19.07
CA ILE A 7 -17.81 -38.86 18.45
C ILE A 7 -18.48 -37.86 17.48
N PHE A 8 -18.89 -38.37 16.33
CA PHE A 8 -19.69 -37.71 15.29
C PHE A 8 -21.12 -37.47 15.81
N VAL A 9 -21.67 -36.25 15.69
CA VAL A 9 -23.13 -36.03 15.82
C VAL A 9 -23.60 -35.10 14.70
N LEU A 10 -24.09 -35.74 13.64
CA LEU A 10 -25.01 -35.18 12.66
C LEU A 10 -26.42 -35.24 13.24
N LEU A 11 -27.16 -34.12 13.24
CA LEU A 11 -28.62 -34.16 13.33
C LEU A 11 -29.23 -33.14 12.37
N LEU A 12 -29.94 -33.73 11.41
CA LEU A 12 -30.72 -33.18 10.33
C LEU A 12 -32.08 -32.72 10.89
N SER A 13 -32.49 -31.48 10.63
CA SER A 13 -33.91 -31.09 10.72
C SER A 13 -34.25 -30.04 9.68
N LEU A 14 -34.84 -30.55 8.60
CA LEU A 14 -35.54 -29.86 7.52
C LEU A 14 -36.90 -29.36 8.05
N VAL A 15 -37.20 -28.07 7.93
CA VAL A 15 -38.58 -27.56 7.95
C VAL A 15 -38.73 -26.57 6.79
N LEU A 16 -39.46 -26.99 5.76
CA LEU A 16 -40.04 -26.12 4.74
C LEU A 16 -41.32 -25.50 5.29
N SER A 17 -41.48 -24.18 5.08
CA SER A 17 -42.80 -23.59 4.88
C SER A 17 -42.70 -22.55 3.76
N LEU A 18 -43.31 -22.88 2.62
CA LEU A 18 -43.67 -21.91 1.59
C LEU A 18 -44.77 -21.01 2.14
N SER A 19 -44.63 -19.69 1.97
CA SER A 19 -45.74 -18.82 1.65
C SER A 19 -45.35 -17.95 0.47
N CYS A 20 -46.14 -18.08 -0.60
CA CYS A 20 -46.11 -17.30 -1.81
C CYS A 20 -47.00 -16.08 -1.56
N GLU A 21 -46.51 -14.86 -1.75
CA GLU A 21 -47.39 -13.72 -2.01
C GLU A 21 -46.73 -12.77 -3.00
N SER A 22 -47.36 -12.68 -4.17
CA SER A 22 -46.99 -11.85 -5.31
C SER A 22 -47.46 -10.41 -5.10
N GLY A 23 -46.54 -9.46 -5.22
CA GLY A 23 -46.84 -8.03 -5.30
C GLY A 23 -45.85 -7.31 -6.19
N SER A 24 -46.19 -7.17 -7.48
CA SER A 24 -45.44 -6.36 -8.44
C SER A 24 -45.56 -4.87 -8.09
N LYS A 25 -44.43 -4.22 -7.80
CA LYS A 25 -44.26 -2.78 -8.02
C LYS A 25 -42.92 -2.52 -8.69
N SER A 26 -42.99 -2.10 -9.95
CA SER A 26 -41.90 -1.47 -10.67
C SER A 26 -41.59 -0.13 -9.99
N GLY A 27 -40.45 -0.07 -9.32
CA GLY A 27 -39.85 1.15 -8.80
C GLY A 27 -38.37 1.11 -9.13
N SER A 28 -37.92 2.02 -9.98
CA SER A 28 -36.50 2.36 -10.14
C SER A 28 -35.94 2.71 -8.76
N SER A 29 -35.06 1.87 -8.23
CA SER A 29 -34.29 2.18 -7.03
C SER A 29 -32.83 1.86 -7.33
N GLY A 30 -32.02 2.91 -7.32
CA GLY A 30 -30.60 2.86 -7.66
C GLY A 30 -29.84 1.79 -6.89
N LYS A 31 -28.70 1.38 -7.45
CA LYS A 31 -27.67 0.67 -6.70
C LYS A 31 -27.49 1.35 -5.34
N PRO A 32 -27.33 0.59 -4.24
CA PRO A 32 -26.86 1.21 -3.00
C PRO A 32 -25.49 1.81 -3.31
N GLU A 33 -25.44 3.13 -3.35
CA GLU A 33 -24.20 3.87 -3.28
C GLU A 33 -23.61 3.50 -1.92
N GLN A 34 -22.58 2.65 -1.94
CA GLN A 34 -21.80 2.32 -0.75
C GLN A 34 -21.30 3.67 -0.19
N PRO A 35 -21.71 4.08 1.02
CA PRO A 35 -21.11 5.26 1.62
C PRO A 35 -19.64 4.94 1.79
N ASN A 36 -18.79 5.64 1.04
CA ASN A 36 -17.35 5.54 1.14
C ASN A 36 -16.92 6.22 2.45
N ASN A 37 -17.31 5.63 3.59
CA ASN A 37 -17.11 6.21 4.92
C ASN A 37 -15.68 6.02 5.43
N LEU A 38 -14.70 5.77 4.54
CA LEU A 38 -13.28 5.60 4.91
C LEU A 38 -12.81 6.62 5.95
N LYS A 39 -13.32 7.86 5.88
CA LYS A 39 -13.14 8.88 6.91
C LYS A 39 -13.74 8.50 8.28
N GLU A 40 -15.02 8.14 8.36
CA GLU A 40 -15.67 7.70 9.60
C GLU A 40 -15.06 6.41 10.18
N LYS A 41 -14.72 5.43 9.34
CA LYS A 41 -14.01 4.21 9.78
C LYS A 41 -12.62 4.54 10.33
N ALA A 42 -11.84 5.36 9.62
CA ALA A 42 -10.52 5.78 10.08
C ALA A 42 -10.60 6.61 11.37
N LEU A 43 -11.62 7.46 11.51
CA LEU A 43 -11.86 8.22 12.74
C LEU A 43 -12.24 7.31 13.92
N ALA A 44 -13.06 6.27 13.69
CA ALA A 44 -13.40 5.29 14.72
C ALA A 44 -12.20 4.44 15.15
N ASP A 45 -11.42 3.95 14.19
CA ASP A 45 -10.20 3.17 14.45
C ASP A 45 -9.14 4.01 15.18
N LEU A 46 -9.01 5.30 14.83
CA LEU A 46 -8.11 6.23 15.51
C LEU A 46 -8.58 6.51 16.94
N ALA A 47 -9.86 6.84 17.13
CA ALA A 47 -10.43 7.12 18.45
C ALA A 47 -10.29 5.93 19.41
N ALA A 48 -10.40 4.70 18.92
CA ALA A 48 -10.22 3.48 19.71
C ALA A 48 -8.78 3.28 20.24
N ARG A 49 -7.78 3.97 19.66
CA ARG A 49 -6.36 3.85 20.01
C ARG A 49 -5.84 5.03 20.84
N LEU A 50 -6.62 6.09 21.00
CA LEU A 50 -6.21 7.27 21.76
C LEU A 50 -6.18 6.97 23.27
N PRO A 51 -5.21 7.51 24.03
CA PRO A 51 -5.23 7.41 25.48
C PRO A 51 -6.43 8.17 26.05
N SER A 52 -6.85 7.83 27.27
CA SER A 52 -8.08 8.38 27.89
C SER A 52 -8.04 9.89 28.11
N ASP A 53 -6.85 10.50 28.09
CA ASP A 53 -6.60 11.93 28.24
C ASP A 53 -6.30 12.64 26.89
N ALA A 54 -6.47 11.96 25.76
CA ALA A 54 -6.28 12.57 24.46
C ALA A 54 -7.26 13.75 24.24
N ALA A 55 -6.76 14.82 23.64
CA ALA A 55 -7.60 15.94 23.22
C ALA A 55 -8.68 15.47 22.21
N PRO A 56 -9.84 16.15 22.14
CA PRO A 56 -10.83 15.91 21.10
C PRO A 56 -10.20 15.97 19.70
N LEU A 57 -10.73 15.19 18.75
CA LEU A 57 -10.18 15.07 17.39
C LEU A 57 -10.03 16.43 16.69
N GLU A 58 -10.97 17.35 16.90
CA GLU A 58 -10.94 18.72 16.38
C GLU A 58 -9.78 19.57 16.93
N HIS A 59 -9.16 19.15 18.02
CA HIS A 59 -8.05 19.83 18.68
C HIS A 59 -6.70 19.11 18.47
N GLN A 60 -6.68 18.00 17.72
CA GLN A 60 -5.46 17.24 17.41
C GLN A 60 -4.64 17.97 16.32
N VAL A 61 -3.99 19.07 16.71
CA VAL A 61 -3.19 19.91 15.80
C VAL A 61 -1.71 19.71 16.11
N PHE A 62 -0.98 19.11 15.16
CA PHE A 62 0.47 19.08 15.18
C PHE A 62 1.04 20.32 14.49
N ARG A 63 1.83 21.12 15.21
CA ARG A 63 2.56 22.27 14.67
C ARG A 63 4.04 21.96 14.69
N TYR A 64 4.69 22.04 13.54
CA TYR A 64 6.13 21.86 13.42
C TYR A 64 6.74 22.99 12.59
N LEU A 65 8.02 23.26 12.82
CA LEU A 65 8.78 24.23 12.02
C LEU A 65 9.25 23.53 10.75
N ALA A 66 8.92 24.10 9.60
CA ALA A 66 9.36 23.63 8.30
C ALA A 66 10.13 24.74 7.58
N THR A 67 11.12 24.34 6.78
CA THR A 67 11.69 25.22 5.75
C THR A 67 10.82 25.17 4.50
N GLU A 68 10.80 26.25 3.72
CA GLU A 68 10.15 26.27 2.41
C GLU A 68 10.65 25.09 1.54
N PRO A 69 9.77 24.21 1.05
CA PRO A 69 10.19 23.11 0.19
C PRO A 69 10.69 23.61 -1.15
N LYS A 70 11.70 22.94 -1.71
CA LYS A 70 12.16 23.26 -3.08
C LYS A 70 11.23 22.74 -4.16
N SER A 71 10.47 21.68 -3.84
CA SER A 71 9.53 21.03 -4.73
C SER A 71 8.54 20.21 -3.89
N MET A 72 7.31 20.08 -4.37
CA MET A 72 6.33 19.11 -3.84
C MET A 72 6.61 17.68 -4.34
N ASP A 73 7.51 17.55 -5.31
CA ASP A 73 7.90 16.28 -5.91
C ASP A 73 9.06 15.64 -5.16
N MET A 74 8.77 14.54 -4.46
CA MET A 74 9.75 13.77 -3.69
C MET A 74 10.90 13.25 -4.55
N GLY A 75 10.68 13.01 -5.86
CA GLY A 75 11.73 12.55 -6.77
C GLY A 75 12.76 13.61 -7.14
N VAL A 76 12.45 14.89 -6.92
CA VAL A 76 13.33 16.01 -7.26
C VAL A 76 14.13 16.49 -6.04
N SER A 77 13.56 16.43 -4.85
CA SER A 77 14.25 16.85 -3.62
C SER A 77 13.84 16.01 -2.41
N ILE A 78 14.79 15.25 -1.84
CA ILE A 78 14.54 14.40 -0.66
C ILE A 78 15.01 15.02 0.67
N TYR A 79 15.77 16.11 0.65
CA TYR A 79 16.30 16.77 1.87
C TYR A 79 15.75 18.18 2.10
N SER A 80 14.89 18.68 1.21
CA SER A 80 14.21 19.96 1.36
C SER A 80 12.72 19.78 1.05
N THR A 81 12.12 18.83 1.78
CA THR A 81 10.75 18.34 1.58
C THR A 81 9.70 19.22 2.25
N GLY A 82 10.05 19.94 3.32
CA GLY A 82 9.10 20.85 3.98
C GLY A 82 7.78 20.17 4.41
N GLY A 83 7.82 18.87 4.73
CA GLY A 83 6.66 18.06 5.08
C GLY A 83 6.00 17.31 3.92
N THR A 84 6.54 17.38 2.69
CA THR A 84 5.99 16.63 1.56
C THR A 84 6.04 15.13 1.80
N GLU A 85 6.92 14.64 2.67
CA GLU A 85 6.96 13.25 3.12
C GLU A 85 5.67 12.78 3.82
N PHE A 86 4.86 13.70 4.39
CA PHE A 86 3.58 13.37 5.00
C PHE A 86 2.46 13.14 3.98
N LEU A 87 2.69 13.46 2.71
CA LEU A 87 1.70 13.33 1.63
C LEU A 87 1.72 11.95 0.97
N PHE A 88 2.75 11.14 1.24
CA PHE A 88 2.98 9.88 0.56
C PHE A 88 3.20 8.74 1.57
N GLU A 89 2.73 7.55 1.21
CA GLU A 89 2.96 6.31 1.96
C GLU A 89 3.95 5.44 1.17
N ARG A 90 4.87 4.77 1.88
CA ARG A 90 5.93 3.93 1.29
C ARG A 90 5.48 2.47 1.21
N LEU A 91 6.23 1.61 0.51
CA LEU A 91 5.99 0.15 0.54
C LEU A 91 6.03 -0.36 1.99
N THR A 92 7.07 0.04 2.73
CA THR A 92 7.29 -0.29 4.14
C THR A 92 7.66 0.97 4.93
N MET A 93 7.57 0.89 6.25
CA MET A 93 7.90 1.98 7.18
C MET A 93 8.86 1.48 8.26
N PHE A 94 9.55 2.40 8.94
CA PHE A 94 10.28 2.06 10.16
C PHE A 94 9.38 2.32 11.36
N GLY A 95 9.34 1.36 12.28
CA GLY A 95 8.77 1.53 13.60
C GLY A 95 9.75 2.23 14.55
N LEU A 96 9.32 2.39 15.80
CA LEU A 96 10.06 3.16 16.80
C LEU A 96 11.37 2.46 17.21
N ASP A 97 11.41 1.13 17.09
CA ASP A 97 12.56 0.30 17.48
C ASP A 97 13.43 -0.07 16.26
N GLY A 98 13.19 0.56 15.10
CA GLY A 98 13.89 0.32 13.85
C GLY A 98 13.44 -0.93 13.10
N GLU A 99 12.38 -1.59 13.57
CA GLU A 99 11.73 -2.68 12.88
C GLU A 99 11.05 -2.20 11.59
N LEU A 100 11.00 -3.06 10.57
CA LEU A 100 10.21 -2.78 9.37
C LEU A 100 8.74 -3.08 9.63
N LEU A 101 7.90 -2.09 9.39
CA LEU A 101 6.44 -2.15 9.49
C LEU A 101 5.80 -2.12 8.09
N PRO A 102 4.62 -2.71 7.92
CA PRO A 102 3.81 -2.53 6.72
C PRO A 102 3.51 -1.05 6.42
N GLY A 103 3.59 -0.70 5.13
CA GLY A 103 3.05 0.53 4.57
C GLY A 103 1.93 0.19 3.60
N VAL A 104 2.08 0.56 2.33
CA VAL A 104 1.17 0.10 1.26
C VAL A 104 1.31 -1.41 1.04
N ALA A 105 2.52 -1.96 1.20
CA ALA A 105 2.72 -3.41 1.22
C ALA A 105 2.34 -3.96 2.60
N GLU A 106 1.36 -4.86 2.63
CA GLU A 106 0.91 -5.52 3.86
C GLU A 106 1.84 -6.67 4.28
N ARG A 107 2.55 -7.26 3.31
CA ARG A 107 3.59 -8.26 3.53
C ARG A 107 4.58 -8.27 2.35
N TRP A 108 5.74 -8.84 2.59
CA TRP A 108 6.77 -9.05 1.57
C TRP A 108 7.59 -10.31 1.89
N GLU A 109 8.24 -10.83 0.87
CA GLU A 109 9.10 -12.00 0.95
C GLU A 109 10.31 -11.87 0.02
N SER A 110 11.43 -12.45 0.42
CA SER A 110 12.63 -12.55 -0.40
C SER A 110 12.78 -13.97 -0.95
N SER A 111 13.37 -14.11 -2.14
CA SER A 111 13.84 -15.40 -2.65
C SER A 111 14.93 -16.00 -1.76
N ASP A 112 15.16 -17.31 -1.92
CA ASP A 112 16.18 -18.04 -1.16
C ASP A 112 17.61 -17.48 -1.33
N ASP A 113 17.90 -16.86 -2.48
CA ASP A 113 19.17 -16.21 -2.76
C ASP A 113 19.23 -14.73 -2.35
N GLY A 114 18.14 -14.19 -1.77
CA GLY A 114 18.04 -12.80 -1.30
C GLY A 114 17.91 -11.75 -2.40
N ARG A 115 17.77 -12.14 -3.66
CA ARG A 115 17.84 -11.21 -4.81
C ARG A 115 16.49 -10.72 -5.30
N ILE A 116 15.42 -11.47 -5.09
CA ILE A 116 14.08 -11.12 -5.55
C ILE A 116 13.22 -10.80 -4.34
N TRP A 117 12.69 -9.59 -4.30
CA TRP A 117 11.80 -9.10 -3.27
C TRP A 117 10.40 -8.92 -3.84
N THR A 118 9.44 -9.68 -3.31
CA THR A 118 8.03 -9.60 -3.72
C THR A 118 7.23 -8.90 -2.63
N PHE A 119 6.54 -7.82 -3.00
CA PHE A 119 5.69 -7.00 -2.14
C PHE A 119 4.23 -7.21 -2.53
N HIS A 120 3.39 -7.48 -1.52
CA HIS A 120 1.95 -7.67 -1.68
C HIS A 120 1.22 -6.46 -1.13
N LEU A 121 0.49 -5.75 -1.98
CA LEU A 121 -0.14 -4.47 -1.67
C LEU A 121 -1.54 -4.67 -1.07
N ARG A 122 -1.91 -3.80 -0.13
CA ARG A 122 -3.25 -3.80 0.45
C ARG A 122 -4.31 -3.39 -0.57
N GLN A 123 -5.39 -4.17 -0.66
CA GLN A 123 -6.46 -3.96 -1.65
C GLN A 123 -7.24 -2.64 -1.42
N ASP A 124 -7.23 -2.12 -0.20
CA ASP A 124 -7.97 -0.91 0.19
C ASP A 124 -7.16 0.38 0.07
N ALA A 125 -5.88 0.32 -0.35
CA ALA A 125 -5.07 1.51 -0.57
C ALA A 125 -5.68 2.38 -1.68
N ARG A 126 -5.85 3.67 -1.39
CA ARG A 126 -6.41 4.66 -2.31
C ARG A 126 -5.55 5.91 -2.34
N TRP A 127 -5.36 6.45 -3.53
CA TRP A 127 -4.94 7.83 -3.71
C TRP A 127 -6.01 8.78 -3.14
N SER A 128 -5.62 10.01 -2.85
CA SER A 128 -6.55 11.02 -2.30
C SER A 128 -7.70 11.39 -3.24
N ASP A 129 -7.57 11.10 -4.53
CA ASP A 129 -8.62 11.23 -5.55
C ASP A 129 -9.58 10.01 -5.61
N GLY A 130 -9.34 8.98 -4.79
CA GLY A 130 -10.14 7.77 -4.73
C GLY A 130 -9.74 6.66 -5.71
N ARG A 131 -8.73 6.87 -6.57
CA ARG A 131 -8.18 5.78 -7.40
C ARG A 131 -7.49 4.74 -6.53
N GLN A 132 -7.56 3.47 -6.94
CA GLN A 132 -6.78 2.41 -6.31
C GLN A 132 -5.29 2.64 -6.49
N VAL A 133 -4.52 2.46 -5.42
CA VAL A 133 -3.06 2.36 -5.51
C VAL A 133 -2.72 0.96 -6.01
N THR A 134 -1.90 0.86 -7.05
CA THR A 134 -1.51 -0.43 -7.64
C THR A 134 0.01 -0.57 -7.71
N ALA A 135 0.49 -1.79 -7.96
CA ALA A 135 1.91 -2.07 -8.19
C ALA A 135 2.47 -1.27 -9.37
N HIS A 136 1.63 -0.92 -10.34
CA HIS A 136 2.02 -0.08 -11.48
C HIS A 136 2.39 1.35 -11.08
N ASP A 137 1.82 1.90 -9.99
CA ASP A 137 2.20 3.21 -9.47
C ASP A 137 3.64 3.19 -8.92
N PHE A 138 4.03 2.08 -8.28
CA PHE A 138 5.40 1.85 -7.80
C PHE A 138 6.36 1.62 -8.96
N GLU A 139 6.01 0.75 -9.91
CA GLU A 139 6.80 0.52 -11.13
C GLU A 139 7.10 1.84 -11.86
N TYR A 140 6.07 2.69 -12.05
CA TYR A 140 6.23 4.03 -12.63
C TYR A 140 7.16 4.90 -11.79
N THR A 141 6.96 4.95 -10.47
CA THR A 141 7.74 5.81 -9.57
C THR A 141 9.22 5.45 -9.60
N PHE A 142 9.55 4.18 -9.48
CA PHE A 142 10.95 3.73 -9.50
C PHE A 142 11.60 3.97 -10.87
N ARG A 143 10.90 3.68 -11.98
CA ARG A 143 11.39 4.00 -13.33
C ARG A 143 11.63 5.50 -13.50
N ARG A 144 10.73 6.34 -12.99
CA ARG A 144 10.88 7.79 -13.02
C ARG A 144 12.07 8.25 -12.18
N PHE A 145 12.26 7.71 -10.99
CA PHE A 145 13.41 8.05 -10.13
C PHE A 145 14.74 7.68 -10.76
N LEU A 146 14.77 6.65 -11.61
CA LEU A 146 15.95 6.20 -12.33
C LEU A 146 16.10 6.83 -13.72
N HIS A 147 15.08 7.50 -14.25
CA HIS A 147 15.15 8.08 -15.58
C HIS A 147 16.23 9.19 -15.62
N PRO A 148 17.19 9.13 -16.56
CA PRO A 148 18.31 10.08 -16.62
C PRO A 148 17.89 11.55 -16.69
N ASP A 149 16.74 11.82 -17.31
CA ASP A 149 16.17 13.17 -17.47
C ASP A 149 15.16 13.58 -16.37
N ALA A 150 14.96 12.76 -15.33
CA ALA A 150 13.98 13.08 -14.28
C ALA A 150 14.45 14.15 -13.28
N GLY A 151 15.73 14.54 -13.33
CA GLY A 151 16.30 15.52 -12.40
C GLY A 151 16.50 15.00 -10.97
N ASN A 152 16.37 13.68 -10.76
CA ASN A 152 16.64 13.05 -9.47
C ASN A 152 18.15 12.94 -9.23
N VAL A 153 18.72 13.89 -8.50
CA VAL A 153 20.15 13.88 -8.13
C VAL A 153 20.51 12.76 -7.14
N TYR A 154 19.52 12.00 -6.66
CA TYR A 154 19.66 10.88 -5.73
C TYR A 154 19.33 9.51 -6.36
N ALA A 155 19.32 9.40 -7.69
CA ALA A 155 19.06 8.14 -8.39
C ALA A 155 20.03 7.02 -7.97
N PHE A 156 21.24 7.37 -7.53
CA PHE A 156 22.25 6.42 -7.06
C PHE A 156 21.83 5.60 -5.82
N LEU A 157 20.85 6.07 -5.03
CA LEU A 157 20.30 5.31 -3.90
C LEU A 157 19.59 4.01 -4.33
N TYR A 158 19.26 3.89 -5.62
CA TYR A 158 18.52 2.77 -6.19
C TYR A 158 19.41 1.86 -7.04
N TYR A 159 20.74 2.06 -7.04
CA TYR A 159 21.65 1.30 -7.91
C TYR A 159 21.87 -0.16 -7.53
N ASP A 160 21.41 -0.57 -6.35
CA ASP A 160 21.41 -1.99 -5.96
C ASP A 160 20.28 -2.76 -6.65
N ILE A 161 19.31 -2.07 -7.26
CA ILE A 161 18.32 -2.68 -8.16
C ILE A 161 19.02 -3.09 -9.45
N LYS A 162 18.74 -4.30 -9.92
CA LYS A 162 19.29 -4.84 -11.15
C LYS A 162 19.09 -3.90 -12.34
N GLY A 163 20.16 -3.59 -13.06
CA GLY A 163 20.14 -2.74 -14.25
C GLY A 163 19.94 -1.24 -13.98
N ALA A 164 19.70 -0.81 -12.74
CA ALA A 164 19.34 0.57 -12.42
C ALA A 164 20.47 1.57 -12.71
N ARG A 165 21.71 1.20 -12.40
CA ARG A 165 22.89 2.03 -12.70
C ARG A 165 23.07 2.22 -14.19
N ALA A 166 23.08 1.13 -14.95
CA ALA A 166 23.26 1.15 -16.40
C ALA A 166 22.16 1.98 -17.09
N TYR A 167 20.91 1.85 -16.62
CA TYR A 167 19.80 2.65 -17.11
C TYR A 167 19.97 4.14 -16.81
N ASN A 168 20.24 4.51 -15.55
CA ASN A 168 20.37 5.93 -15.16
C ASN A 168 21.58 6.61 -15.82
N GLN A 169 22.67 5.87 -16.05
CA GLN A 169 23.89 6.39 -16.70
C GLN A 169 23.83 6.38 -18.23
N ARG A 170 22.69 6.01 -18.82
CA ARG A 170 22.48 5.89 -20.28
C ARG A 170 23.38 4.85 -20.94
N GLU A 171 23.89 3.89 -20.19
CA GLU A 171 24.62 2.72 -20.70
C GLU A 171 23.66 1.69 -21.31
N SER A 172 22.41 1.66 -20.81
CA SER A 172 21.30 0.89 -21.37
C SER A 172 20.03 1.75 -21.41
N THR A 173 19.21 1.57 -22.45
CA THR A 173 17.86 2.14 -22.54
C THR A 173 16.77 1.06 -22.44
N ASP A 174 17.18 -0.19 -22.27
CA ASP A 174 16.28 -1.34 -22.20
C ASP A 174 15.63 -1.44 -20.82
N LEU A 175 14.37 -1.00 -20.74
CA LEU A 175 13.58 -1.10 -19.52
C LEU A 175 13.31 -2.54 -19.07
N SER A 176 13.43 -3.54 -19.95
CA SER A 176 13.26 -4.95 -19.57
C SER A 176 14.46 -5.49 -18.80
N SER A 177 15.61 -4.81 -18.86
CA SER A 177 16.79 -5.13 -18.05
C SER A 177 16.70 -4.59 -16.61
N LEU A 178 15.71 -3.73 -16.34
CA LEU A 178 15.52 -3.12 -15.02
C LEU A 178 14.72 -4.05 -14.11
N GLY A 179 15.29 -4.38 -12.95
CA GLY A 179 14.68 -5.25 -11.93
C GLY A 179 13.51 -4.63 -11.18
N ILE A 180 12.58 -3.98 -11.88
CA ILE A 180 11.39 -3.31 -11.34
C ILE A 180 10.19 -3.73 -12.17
N GLN A 181 9.27 -4.47 -11.56
CA GLN A 181 8.13 -5.03 -12.27
C GLN A 181 6.87 -5.07 -11.40
N ALA A 182 5.75 -4.63 -11.97
CA ALA A 182 4.42 -4.98 -11.47
C ALA A 182 3.98 -6.30 -12.14
N LEU A 183 3.77 -7.36 -11.37
CA LEU A 183 3.28 -8.64 -11.91
C LEU A 183 1.77 -8.57 -12.19
N ASP A 184 1.05 -7.88 -11.32
CA ASP A 184 -0.37 -7.57 -11.39
C ASP A 184 -0.66 -6.31 -10.54
N ASP A 185 -1.92 -5.92 -10.41
CA ASP A 185 -2.31 -4.70 -9.69
C ASP A 185 -1.86 -4.65 -8.22
N LEU A 186 -1.65 -5.80 -7.56
CA LEU A 186 -1.35 -5.87 -6.13
C LEU A 186 -0.01 -6.56 -5.81
N THR A 187 0.76 -6.97 -6.83
CA THR A 187 2.03 -7.66 -6.65
C THR A 187 3.16 -6.90 -7.33
N PHE A 188 4.06 -6.33 -6.53
CA PHE A 188 5.22 -5.58 -7.00
C PHE A 188 6.52 -6.33 -6.69
N VAL A 189 7.44 -6.40 -7.66
CA VAL A 189 8.69 -7.14 -7.55
C VAL A 189 9.88 -6.23 -7.82
N ILE A 190 10.89 -6.34 -6.97
CA ILE A 190 12.22 -5.78 -7.16
C ILE A 190 13.24 -6.91 -7.24
N GLU A 191 14.09 -6.89 -8.26
CA GLU A 191 15.29 -7.74 -8.35
C GLU A 191 16.54 -6.89 -8.09
N THR A 192 17.45 -7.39 -7.24
CA THR A 192 18.70 -6.71 -6.89
C THR A 192 19.91 -7.30 -7.62
N GLU A 193 20.97 -6.48 -7.77
CA GLU A 193 22.26 -6.90 -8.32
C GLU A 193 22.96 -7.94 -7.44
N GLN A 194 22.76 -7.85 -6.13
CA GLN A 194 23.37 -8.68 -5.09
C GLN A 194 22.39 -8.88 -3.92
N PRO A 195 22.56 -9.94 -3.11
CA PRO A 195 21.73 -10.19 -1.92
C PRO A 195 21.80 -9.06 -0.88
#